data_AF-A0A6N8ACM5-F1
#
_entry.id   AF-A0A6N8ACM5-F1
#
_cell.length_a   1.000
_cell.length_b   1.000
_cell.length_c   1.000
_cell.angle_alpha   90.00
_cell.angle_beta   90.00
_cell.angle_gamma   90.00
#
_symmetry.space_group_name_H-M   'P 1'
#
loop_
_entity.id
_entity.type
_entity.pdbx_description
1 polymer ?
#
loop_
_entity_poly.entity_id
_entity_poly.type
_entity_poly.pdbx_seq_one_letter_code
_entity_poly.pdbx_strand_id
1 'polypeptide(L)'
;MTLAAIATLAAVDAAPVAAKETTKSVFVMSRTWAVTQVSDSPVIYRATRDNNNLNPFGPPPRLRTIQAIAAIQKATGCKPIVPSMYQNISGQFFSQVSCN
;
A
#
# COMPACT_ATOMS: atom_id res chain seq x y z
N MET A 1 -4.50 0.31 65.03
CA MET A 1 -4.96 1.11 63.88
C MET A 1 -4.15 0.68 62.67
N THR A 2 -4.82 0.04 61.72
CA THR A 2 -4.27 -0.64 60.54
C THR A 2 -4.02 0.34 59.39
N LEU A 3 -2.82 0.30 58.78
CA LEU A 3 -2.51 1.01 57.54
C LEU A 3 -2.78 0.08 56.35
N ALA A 4 -3.74 0.44 55.49
CA ALA A 4 -4.04 -0.28 54.26
C ALA A 4 -3.14 0.22 53.12
N ALA A 5 -2.39 -0.70 52.50
CA ALA A 5 -1.61 -0.44 51.29
C ALA A 5 -2.53 -0.53 50.07
N ILE A 6 -2.63 0.55 49.29
CA ILE A 6 -3.43 0.61 48.06
C ILE A 6 -2.47 0.36 46.89
N ALA A 7 -2.57 -0.81 46.26
CA ALA A 7 -1.85 -1.13 45.03
C ALA A 7 -2.64 -0.58 43.83
N THR A 8 -2.11 0.45 43.17
CA THR A 8 -2.65 0.95 41.90
C THR A 8 -2.14 0.08 40.75
N LEU A 9 -3.01 -0.76 40.18
CA LEU A 9 -2.76 -1.41 38.90
C LEU A 9 -2.80 -0.35 37.80
N ALA A 10 -1.64 -0.03 37.22
CA ALA A 10 -1.58 0.72 35.97
C ALA A 10 -1.98 -0.21 34.83
N ALA A 11 -3.22 -0.04 34.34
CA ALA A 11 -3.64 -0.63 33.07
C ALA A 11 -2.84 0.04 31.95
N VAL A 12 -1.91 -0.71 31.34
CA VAL A 12 -1.25 -0.29 30.11
C VAL A 12 -2.25 -0.54 28.99
N ASP A 13 -2.99 0.50 28.64
CA ASP A 13 -3.83 0.54 27.44
C ASP A 13 -2.88 0.52 26.22
N ALA A 14 -2.47 -0.68 25.81
CA ALA A 14 -1.75 -0.88 24.57
C ALA A 14 -2.74 -0.69 23.40
N ALA A 15 -3.05 0.57 23.09
CA ALA A 15 -3.77 0.90 21.88
C ALA A 15 -2.99 0.33 20.67
N PRO A 16 -3.64 -0.41 19.76
CA PRO A 16 -2.97 -0.88 18.58
C PRO A 16 -2.54 0.34 17.78
N VAL A 17 -1.23 0.54 17.65
CA VAL A 17 -0.67 1.50 16.71
C VAL A 17 -1.03 0.98 15.33
N ALA A 18 -2.18 1.41 14.82
CA ALA A 18 -2.52 1.27 13.42
C ALA A 18 -1.47 2.07 12.65
N ALA A 19 -0.41 1.38 12.21
CA ALA A 19 0.52 1.90 11.23
C ALA A 19 -0.35 2.38 10.06
N LYS A 20 -0.47 3.71 9.91
CA LYS A 20 -1.25 4.30 8.83
C LYS A 20 -0.57 3.89 7.54
N GLU A 21 -1.13 2.87 6.89
CA GLU A 21 -0.85 2.48 5.52
C GLU A 21 -0.93 3.75 4.66
N THR A 22 0.22 4.41 4.42
CA THR A 22 0.24 5.71 3.74
C THR A 22 0.00 5.46 2.27
N THR A 23 -1.24 5.67 1.86
CA THR A 23 -1.66 5.49 0.47
C THR A 23 -1.32 6.73 -0.33
N LYS A 24 -0.51 6.56 -1.38
CA LYS A 24 -0.16 7.60 -2.34
C LYS A 24 -0.95 7.40 -3.63
N SER A 25 -1.61 8.45 -4.11
CA SER A 25 -2.30 8.44 -5.40
C SER A 25 -1.38 8.97 -6.49
N VAL A 26 -1.25 8.25 -7.59
CA VAL A 26 -0.41 8.63 -8.74
C VAL A 26 -1.15 8.45 -10.05
N PHE A 27 -0.91 9.36 -10.99
CA PHE A 27 -1.43 9.26 -12.35
C PHE A 27 -0.34 8.75 -13.29
N VAL A 28 -0.57 7.60 -13.94
CA VAL A 28 0.34 6.99 -14.92
C VAL A 28 -0.44 6.46 -16.11
N MET A 29 0.07 6.73 -17.32
CA MET A 29 -0.48 6.21 -18.59
C MET A 29 -2.01 6.37 -18.73
N SER A 30 -2.53 7.54 -18.35
CA SER A 30 -3.95 7.89 -18.39
C SER A 30 -4.85 7.17 -17.37
N ARG A 31 -4.29 6.68 -16.26
CA ARG A 31 -5.04 6.06 -15.16
C ARG A 31 -4.51 6.52 -13.81
N THR A 32 -5.42 6.67 -12.86
CA THR A 32 -5.09 6.89 -11.45
C THR A 32 -4.84 5.56 -10.76
N TRP A 33 -3.84 5.51 -9.90
CA TRP A 33 -3.45 4.35 -9.12
C TRP A 33 -3.26 4.76 -7.67
N ALA A 34 -3.82 3.98 -6.75
CA ALA A 34 -3.54 4.06 -5.32
C ALA A 34 -2.43 3.06 -4.98
N VAL A 35 -1.33 3.54 -4.42
CA VAL A 35 -0.19 2.74 -4.01
C VAL A 35 -0.03 2.80 -2.50
N THR A 36 0.00 1.64 -1.86
CA THR A 36 0.01 1.50 -0.41
C THR A 36 1.09 0.51 0.01
N GLN A 37 1.88 0.82 1.01
CA GLN A 37 2.78 -0.16 1.62
C GLN A 37 1.96 -1.14 2.48
N VAL A 38 2.18 -2.44 2.29
CA VAL A 38 1.41 -3.50 2.94
C VAL A 38 2.27 -4.47 3.77
N SER A 39 3.59 -4.31 3.70
CA SER A 39 4.56 -5.06 4.49
C SER A 39 5.84 -4.24 4.60
N ASP A 40 6.49 -4.29 5.76
CA ASP A 40 7.74 -3.57 6.04
C ASP A 40 9.00 -4.43 5.84
N SER A 41 8.91 -5.76 6.03
CA SER A 41 10.03 -6.68 5.83
C SER A 41 9.54 -8.03 5.30
N PRO A 42 9.68 -8.32 3.98
CA PRO A 42 10.21 -7.41 2.95
C PRO A 42 9.28 -6.22 2.70
N VAL A 43 9.83 -5.10 2.22
CA VAL A 43 9.06 -3.91 1.85
C VAL A 43 8.22 -4.23 0.61
N ILE A 44 6.90 -4.36 0.78
CA ILE A 44 5.97 -4.66 -0.32
C ILE A 44 4.97 -3.52 -0.48
N TYR A 45 4.77 -3.12 -1.73
CA TYR A 45 3.74 -2.16 -2.12
C TYR A 45 2.63 -2.84 -2.91
N ARG A 46 1.39 -2.47 -2.59
CA ARG A 46 0.16 -2.80 -3.30
C ARG A 46 -0.26 -1.62 -4.18
N ALA A 47 -0.45 -1.86 -5.47
CA ALA A 47 -0.97 -0.91 -6.44
C ALA A 47 -2.38 -1.32 -6.90
N THR A 48 -3.36 -0.45 -6.63
CA THR A 48 -4.76 -0.62 -7.02
C THR A 48 -5.10 0.42 -8.09
N ARG A 49 -5.60 -0.03 -9.23
CA ARG A 49 -5.99 0.85 -10.33
C ARG A 49 -7.39 1.38 -10.11
N ASP A 50 -7.59 2.67 -10.34
CA ASP A 50 -8.93 3.22 -10.51
C ASP A 50 -9.58 2.65 -11.78
N ASN A 51 -10.87 2.33 -11.73
CA ASN A 51 -11.59 1.77 -12.86
C ASN A 51 -12.06 2.85 -13.84
N ASN A 52 -11.38 4.00 -13.89
CA ASN A 52 -11.67 5.14 -14.76
C ASN A 52 -13.14 5.58 -14.66
N ASN A 53 -13.68 5.55 -13.44
CA ASN A 53 -15.10 5.81 -13.16
C ASN A 53 -16.08 5.04 -14.07
N LEU A 54 -15.71 3.82 -14.50
CA LEU A 54 -16.49 2.98 -15.42
C LEU A 54 -16.78 3.64 -16.79
N ASN A 55 -16.03 4.66 -17.19
CA ASN A 55 -16.26 5.36 -18.46
C ASN A 55 -15.97 4.45 -19.67
N PRO A 56 -16.98 4.08 -20.48
CA PRO A 56 -16.80 3.20 -21.64
C PRO A 56 -16.05 3.87 -22.79
N PHE A 57 -15.99 5.21 -22.82
CA PHE A 57 -15.26 6.01 -23.81
C PHE A 57 -13.90 6.48 -23.29
N GLY A 58 -13.36 5.81 -22.27
CA GLY A 58 -12.05 6.13 -21.71
C GLY A 58 -10.91 5.90 -22.71
N PRO A 59 -9.71 6.43 -22.40
CA PRO A 59 -8.50 6.14 -23.19
C PRO A 59 -8.29 4.63 -23.35
N PRO A 60 -7.68 4.18 -24.47
CA PRO A 60 -7.51 2.75 -24.76
C PRO A 60 -6.86 1.96 -23.61
N PRO A 61 -7.23 0.68 -23.44
CA PRO A 61 -6.62 -0.17 -22.43
C PRO A 61 -5.12 -0.33 -22.68
N ARG A 62 -4.32 -0.08 -21.64
CA ARG A 62 -2.88 -0.38 -21.61
C ARG A 62 -2.63 -1.63 -20.76
N LEU A 63 -1.48 -2.27 -20.94
CA LEU A 63 -1.06 -3.41 -20.11
C LEU A 63 -1.03 -3.01 -18.64
N ARG A 64 -1.76 -3.75 -17.79
CA ARG A 64 -1.91 -3.40 -16.37
C ARG A 64 -0.61 -3.55 -15.60
N THR A 65 0.19 -4.57 -15.92
CA THR A 65 1.50 -4.82 -15.33
C THR A 65 2.45 -3.64 -15.53
N ILE A 66 2.55 -3.10 -16.75
CA ILE A 66 3.42 -1.95 -17.05
C ILE A 66 2.97 -0.70 -16.30
N GLN A 67 1.66 -0.46 -16.24
CA GLN A 67 1.11 0.64 -15.45
C GLN A 67 1.38 0.48 -13.96
N ALA A 68 1.23 -0.72 -13.41
CA ALA A 68 1.50 -1.01 -12.00
C ALA A 68 2.98 -0.79 -11.66
N ILE A 69 3.91 -1.24 -12.51
CA ILE A 69 5.35 -0.97 -12.37
C ILE A 69 5.60 0.54 -12.31
N ALA A 70 5.07 1.29 -13.28
CA ALA A 70 5.22 2.75 -13.32
C ALA A 70 4.56 3.44 -12.11
N ALA A 71 3.41 2.95 -11.64
CA ALA A 71 2.72 3.49 -10.48
C ALA A 71 3.53 3.29 -9.20
N ILE A 72 4.02 2.07 -8.94
CA ILE A 72 4.84 1.77 -7.76
C ILE A 72 6.13 2.58 -7.80
N GLN A 73 6.80 2.64 -8.96
CA GLN A 73 8.01 3.46 -9.11
C GLN A 73 7.75 4.94 -8.85
N LYS A 74 6.66 5.50 -9.41
CA LYS A 74 6.30 6.92 -9.23
C LYS A 74 5.89 7.26 -7.80
N ALA A 75 5.22 6.34 -7.10
CA ALA A 75 4.77 6.55 -5.73
C ALA A 75 5.90 6.42 -4.68
N THR A 76 6.84 5.51 -4.93
CA THR A 76 7.89 5.16 -3.96
C THR A 76 9.23 5.83 -4.25
N GLY A 77 9.51 6.17 -5.51
CA GLY A 77 10.84 6.57 -5.97
C GLY A 77 11.80 5.39 -6.17
N CYS A 78 11.41 4.19 -5.76
CA CYS A 78 12.23 2.98 -5.79
C CYS A 78 11.92 2.12 -7.01
N LYS A 79 12.86 1.27 -7.42
CA LYS A 79 12.66 0.36 -8.55
C LYS A 79 11.87 -0.88 -8.10
N PRO A 80 10.71 -1.19 -8.72
CA PRO A 80 9.99 -2.43 -8.43
C PRO A 80 10.79 -3.65 -8.89
N ILE A 81 10.80 -4.70 -8.08
CA ILE A 81 11.42 -5.98 -8.39
C ILE A 81 10.41 -6.80 -9.18
N VAL A 82 10.47 -6.71 -10.52
CA VAL A 82 9.51 -7.34 -11.43
C VAL A 82 9.32 -8.86 -11.19
N PRO A 83 10.36 -9.67 -10.92
CA PRO A 83 10.18 -11.09 -10.62
C PRO A 83 9.39 -11.38 -9.34
N SER A 84 9.36 -10.45 -8.38
CA SER A 84 8.56 -10.57 -7.15
C SER A 84 7.09 -10.17 -7.33
N MET A 85 6.75 -9.66 -8.51
CA MET A 85 5.48 -9.00 -8.74
C MET A 85 4.38 -10.02 -9.05
N TYR A 86 3.23 -9.90 -8.37
CA TYR A 86 2.07 -10.74 -8.60
C TYR A 86 0.78 -9.94 -8.59
N GLN A 87 -0.28 -10.51 -9.18
CA GLN A 87 -1.62 -9.94 -9.22
C GLN A 87 -2.59 -10.85 -8.48
N ASN A 88 -3.48 -10.30 -7.66
CA ASN A 88 -4.55 -11.06 -7.04
C ASN A 88 -5.85 -11.05 -7.87
N ILE A 89 -6.86 -11.78 -7.41
CA ILE A 89 -8.17 -11.88 -8.09
C ILE A 89 -8.94 -10.56 -8.15
N SER A 90 -8.66 -9.62 -7.23
CA SER A 90 -9.24 -8.28 -7.25
C SER A 90 -8.54 -7.34 -8.24
N GLY A 91 -7.51 -7.84 -8.93
CA GLY A 91 -6.73 -7.09 -9.90
C GLY A 91 -5.75 -6.09 -9.27
N GLN A 92 -5.44 -6.25 -7.99
CA GLN A 92 -4.40 -5.49 -7.29
C GLN A 92 -3.03 -6.11 -7.58
N PHE A 93 -2.02 -5.25 -7.76
CA PHE A 93 -0.65 -5.67 -8.02
C PHE A 93 0.20 -5.49 -6.77
N PHE A 94 1.08 -6.44 -6.47
CA PHE A 94 1.98 -6.41 -5.34
C PHE A 94 3.41 -6.56 -5.84
N SER A 95 4.35 -5.81 -5.28
CA SER A 95 5.77 -5.94 -5.65
C SER A 95 6.66 -5.50 -4.49
N GLN A 96 7.78 -6.21 -4.32
CA GLN A 96 8.90 -5.70 -3.53
C GLN A 96 9.59 -4.56 -4.29
N VAL A 97 10.26 -3.66 -3.57
CA VAL A 97 11.02 -2.56 -4.18
C VAL A 97 12.48 -2.59 -3.73
N SER A 98 13.37 -2.15 -4.62
CA SER A 98 14.77 -1.87 -4.33
C SER A 98 14.95 -0.35 -4.36
N CYS A 99 15.22 0.21 -3.18
CA CYS A 99 15.59 1.61 -3.00
C CYS A 99 17.11 1.64 -2.87
N ASN A 100 17.79 2.20 -3.88
CA ASN A 100 19.24 2.43 -3.87
C ASN A 100 19.51 3.90 -3.58
#